data_AF-A0A3M1ZRI4-F1
#
_entry.id   AF-A0A3M1ZRI4-F1
#
_cell.length_a   1.000
_cell.length_b   1.000
_cell.length_c   1.000
_cell.angle_alpha   90.00
_cell.angle_beta   90.00
_cell.angle_gamma   90.00
#
_symmetry.space_group_name_H-M   'P 1'
#
loop_
_entity.id
_entity.type
_entity.pdbx_description
1 polymer ?
#
loop_
_entity_poly.entity_id
_entity_poly.type
_entity_poly.pdbx_seq_one_letter_code
_entity_poly.pdbx_strand_id
1 'polypeptide(L)'
;MEPSFPALAAARAYAALEAAVRDRIDRLTARVCPGCPSPCCRSCYCRRTFENPWYRWVNRVGAPLAPPPDWRETRHPFGLGPRGCEIRAGRYVFCYSYNCRRLLGALETREARRAFQALSDLLLHPNRLPDGRLLHELGPGARLSRGDVEEIGRRVAEARRALSALEASGMLAPTGRCLNPTSRTP
;
A
#
# COMPACT_ATOMS: atom_id res chain seq x y z
N MET A 1 -2.54 6.48 24.08
CA MET A 1 -2.97 5.12 24.47
C MET A 1 -1.99 4.15 23.82
N GLU A 2 -1.26 3.39 24.64
CA GLU A 2 -0.36 2.38 24.11
C GLU A 2 -1.18 1.22 23.51
N PRO A 3 -0.78 0.69 22.34
CA PRO A 3 -1.42 -0.49 21.76
C PRO A 3 -1.22 -1.71 22.66
N SER A 4 -2.21 -2.60 22.68
CA SER A 4 -2.05 -3.93 23.28
C SER A 4 -1.02 -4.75 22.50
N PHE A 5 -0.41 -5.75 23.16
CA PHE A 5 0.55 -6.65 22.48
C PHE A 5 -0.02 -7.32 21.21
N PRO A 6 -1.27 -7.82 21.19
CA PRO A 6 -1.88 -8.34 19.97
C PRO A 6 -1.98 -7.31 18.84
N ALA A 7 -2.27 -6.04 19.16
CA ALA A 7 -2.35 -4.97 18.16
C ALA A 7 -0.99 -4.69 17.52
N LEU A 8 0.09 -4.69 18.30
CA LEU A 8 1.46 -4.54 17.78
C LEU A 8 1.87 -5.73 16.90
N ALA A 9 1.51 -6.96 17.28
CA ALA A 9 1.79 -8.15 16.48
C ALA A 9 1.05 -8.11 15.13
N ALA A 10 -0.24 -7.79 15.13
CA ALA A 10 -1.03 -7.63 13.91
C ALA A 10 -0.49 -6.51 13.02
N ALA A 11 -0.12 -5.37 13.60
CA ALA A 11 0.48 -4.25 12.87
C ALA A 11 1.82 -4.62 12.21
N ARG A 12 2.68 -5.39 12.90
CA ARG A 12 3.94 -5.92 12.34
C ARG A 12 3.69 -6.85 11.16
N ALA A 13 2.74 -7.78 11.32
CA ALA A 13 2.38 -8.71 10.26
C ALA A 13 1.84 -7.98 9.03
N TYR A 14 1.00 -6.96 9.23
CA TYR A 14 0.50 -6.12 8.16
C TYR A 14 1.63 -5.33 7.47
N ALA A 15 2.53 -4.71 8.24
CA ALA A 15 3.66 -3.97 7.68
C ALA A 15 4.56 -4.85 6.79
N ALA A 16 4.81 -6.09 7.22
CA ALA A 16 5.59 -7.05 6.45
C ALA A 16 4.88 -7.45 5.14
N LEU A 17 3.56 -7.68 5.19
CA LEU A 17 2.75 -7.93 4.00
C LEU A 17 2.80 -6.73 3.03
N GLU A 18 2.61 -5.51 3.53
CA GLU A 18 2.65 -4.28 2.73
C GLU A 18 4.00 -4.09 2.05
N ALA A 19 5.10 -4.29 2.79
CA ALA A 19 6.45 -4.19 2.25
C ALA A 19 6.68 -5.21 1.13
N ALA A 20 6.25 -6.47 1.33
CA ALA A 20 6.36 -7.51 0.32
C ALA A 20 5.55 -7.15 -0.93
N VAL A 21 4.25 -6.83 -0.78
CA VAL A 21 3.39 -6.45 -1.91
C VAL A 21 3.94 -5.25 -2.66
N ARG A 22 4.39 -4.21 -1.93
CA ARG A 22 4.98 -3.01 -2.53
C ARG A 22 6.18 -3.39 -3.40
N ASP A 23 7.11 -4.17 -2.88
CA ASP A 23 8.30 -4.58 -3.62
C ASP A 23 7.94 -5.33 -4.93
N ARG A 24 6.86 -6.11 -4.95
CA ARG A 24 6.36 -6.75 -6.18
C ARG A 24 5.71 -5.75 -7.13
N ILE A 25 4.92 -4.81 -6.62
CA ILE A 25 4.33 -3.72 -7.43
C ILE A 25 5.42 -2.82 -8.02
N ASP A 26 6.45 -2.48 -7.25
CA ASP A 26 7.57 -1.67 -7.68
C ASP A 26 8.32 -2.36 -8.82
N ARG A 27 8.61 -3.67 -8.71
CA ARG A 27 9.18 -4.45 -9.82
C ARG A 27 8.29 -4.46 -11.06
N LEU A 28 6.99 -4.70 -10.87
CA LEU A 28 6.01 -4.76 -11.96
C LEU A 28 5.86 -3.41 -12.69
N THR A 29 6.05 -2.31 -11.98
CA THR A 29 5.81 -0.95 -12.48
C THR A 29 7.09 -0.12 -12.66
N ALA A 30 8.27 -0.71 -12.51
CA ALA A 30 9.57 -0.04 -12.48
C ALA A 30 9.85 0.83 -13.71
N ARG A 31 9.26 0.52 -14.87
CA ARG A 31 9.41 1.29 -16.12
C ARG A 31 8.40 2.42 -16.29
N VAL A 32 7.27 2.31 -15.61
CA VAL A 32 6.14 3.23 -15.79
C VAL A 32 6.12 4.28 -14.69
N CYS A 33 6.23 3.86 -13.43
CA CYS A 33 6.03 4.76 -12.29
C CYS A 33 7.09 5.87 -12.20
N PRO A 34 8.41 5.60 -12.34
CA PRO A 34 9.43 6.65 -12.21
C PRO A 34 9.36 7.74 -13.29
N GLY A 35 8.80 7.42 -14.46
CA GLY A 35 8.60 8.37 -15.56
C GLY A 35 7.24 9.09 -15.54
N CYS A 36 6.36 8.76 -14.60
CA CYS A 36 5.02 9.37 -14.51
C CYS A 36 5.12 10.77 -13.90
N PRO A 37 4.77 11.85 -14.63
CA PRO A 37 4.84 13.21 -14.11
C PRO A 37 3.68 13.55 -13.15
N SER A 38 2.70 12.65 -13.01
CA SER A 38 1.50 12.93 -12.23
C SER A 38 1.56 12.24 -10.86
N PRO A 39 1.49 13.00 -9.77
CA PRO A 39 1.44 12.44 -8.44
C PRO A 39 0.14 11.63 -8.31
N CYS A 40 0.28 10.33 -8.04
CA CYS A 40 -0.88 9.47 -7.87
C CYS A 40 -1.53 9.73 -6.50
N CYS A 41 -0.76 10.02 -5.46
CA CYS A 41 -1.30 10.25 -4.12
C CYS A 41 -1.86 11.68 -3.97
N ARG A 42 -2.88 11.84 -3.11
CA ARG A 42 -3.41 13.16 -2.68
C ARG A 42 -3.03 13.43 -1.23
N SER A 43 -2.73 14.69 -0.93
CA SER A 43 -2.31 15.15 0.40
C SER A 43 -3.25 14.73 1.53
N CYS A 44 -4.56 14.79 1.29
CA CYS A 44 -5.58 14.43 2.26
C CYS A 44 -5.52 12.95 2.68
N TYR A 45 -5.08 12.05 1.79
CA TYR A 45 -4.90 10.64 2.13
C TYR A 45 -3.64 10.41 2.97
N CYS A 46 -2.54 11.11 2.65
CA CYS A 46 -1.35 11.12 3.51
C CYS A 46 -1.74 11.57 4.91
N ARG A 47 -2.36 12.74 5.04
CA ARG A 47 -2.78 13.27 6.35
C ARG A 47 -3.64 12.28 7.14
N ARG A 48 -4.67 11.71 6.51
CA ARG A 48 -5.51 10.68 7.13
C ARG A 48 -4.71 9.45 7.57
N THR A 49 -3.69 9.05 6.81
CA THR A 49 -2.71 8.01 7.21
C THR A 49 -2.06 8.28 8.55
N PHE A 50 -1.56 9.49 8.75
CA PHE A 50 -0.90 9.86 10.00
C PHE A 50 -1.86 10.11 11.16
N GLU A 51 -3.12 10.44 10.88
CA GLU A 51 -4.15 10.66 11.91
C GLU A 51 -4.83 9.35 12.34
N ASN A 52 -4.78 8.32 11.48
CA ASN A 52 -5.44 7.05 11.72
C ASN A 52 -4.69 6.20 12.77
N PRO A 53 -5.41 5.68 13.79
CA PRO A 53 -4.78 4.95 14.90
C PRO A 53 -4.11 3.64 14.47
N TRP A 54 -4.68 2.91 13.51
CA TRP A 54 -4.10 1.66 13.02
C TRP A 54 -2.79 1.90 12.29
N TYR A 55 -2.79 2.83 11.32
CA TYR A 55 -1.60 3.08 10.51
C TYR A 55 -0.48 3.75 11.31
N ARG A 56 -0.79 4.47 12.41
CA ARG A 56 0.23 4.88 13.39
C ARG A 56 0.98 3.69 13.97
N TRP A 57 0.28 2.62 14.34
CA TRP A 57 0.92 1.40 14.85
C TRP A 57 1.74 0.70 13.78
N VAL A 58 1.18 0.53 12.57
CA VAL A 58 1.90 -0.05 11.42
C VAL A 58 3.19 0.70 11.14
N ASN A 59 3.14 2.04 11.14
CA ASN A 59 4.32 2.87 10.94
C ASN A 59 5.35 2.72 12.06
N ARG A 60 4.91 2.73 13.33
CA ARG A 60 5.80 2.55 14.48
C ARG A 60 6.59 1.24 14.41
N VAL A 61 6.01 0.18 13.85
CA VAL A 61 6.61 -1.16 13.85
C VAL A 61 7.25 -1.59 12.53
N GLY A 62 6.79 -1.05 11.39
CA GLY A 62 7.20 -1.50 10.05
C GLY A 62 8.39 -0.73 9.47
N ALA A 63 8.40 0.57 9.70
CA ALA A 63 9.50 1.48 9.37
C ALA A 63 9.13 2.81 10.04
N PRO A 64 9.72 3.18 11.18
CA PRO A 64 9.35 4.41 11.88
C PRO A 64 9.43 5.56 10.87
N LEU A 65 8.29 6.19 10.61
CA LEU A 65 8.28 7.40 9.80
C LEU A 65 9.10 8.46 10.54
N ALA A 66 9.71 9.36 9.78
CA ALA A 66 10.08 10.66 10.31
C ALA A 66 8.88 11.23 11.10
N PRO A 67 9.11 12.00 12.18
CA PRO A 67 8.04 12.56 13.00
C PRO A 67 6.95 13.16 12.11
N PRO A 68 5.66 13.02 12.50
CA PRO A 68 4.57 13.55 11.70
C PRO A 68 4.86 15.04 11.44
N PRO A 69 4.73 15.49 10.18
CA PRO A 69 5.04 16.86 9.81
C PRO A 69 4.09 17.81 10.52
N ASP A 70 4.49 19.07 10.67
CA ASP A 70 3.51 20.11 10.92
C ASP A 70 2.68 20.34 9.64
N TRP A 71 1.47 19.77 9.63
CA TRP A 71 0.51 19.91 8.53
C TRP A 71 0.07 21.35 8.27
N ARG A 72 0.29 22.28 9.22
CA ARG A 72 0.00 23.71 9.06
C ARG A 72 1.09 24.44 8.29
N GLU A 73 2.33 23.96 8.39
CA GLU A 73 3.51 24.59 7.77
C GLU A 73 3.91 23.93 6.44
N THR A 74 3.38 22.74 6.13
CA THR A 74 3.77 22.02 4.92
C THR A 74 3.10 22.59 3.67
N ARG A 75 3.83 23.40 2.89
CA ARG A 75 3.43 23.83 1.53
C ARG A 75 3.33 22.66 0.55
N HIS A 76 4.09 21.59 0.78
CA HIS A 76 4.04 20.36 0.01
C HIS A 76 3.32 19.27 0.80
N PRO A 77 2.52 18.42 0.15
CA PRO A 77 1.90 17.30 0.85
C PRO A 77 2.96 16.35 1.41
N PHE A 78 3.01 16.17 2.73
CA PHE A 78 3.98 15.24 3.31
C PHE A 78 3.76 13.81 2.81
N GLY A 79 4.87 13.10 2.59
CA GLY A 79 4.85 11.77 1.99
C GLY A 79 4.55 11.78 0.49
N LEU A 80 4.50 12.95 -0.16
CA LEU A 80 4.54 13.11 -1.61
C LEU A 80 5.83 13.83 -1.98
N GLY A 81 6.76 13.09 -2.57
CA GLY A 81 7.97 13.64 -3.19
C GLY A 81 7.79 13.96 -4.66
N PRO A 82 8.87 14.45 -5.32
CA PRO A 82 8.88 14.75 -6.75
C PRO A 82 8.51 13.56 -7.64
N ARG A 83 8.63 12.33 -7.11
CA ARG A 83 8.35 11.07 -7.81
C ARG A 83 7.09 10.35 -7.31
N GLY A 84 6.24 11.02 -6.51
CA GLY A 84 5.01 10.47 -5.96
C GLY A 84 5.12 10.09 -4.48
N CYS A 85 4.43 9.03 -4.05
CA CYS A 85 4.30 8.70 -2.63
C CYS A 85 5.61 8.17 -2.02
N GLU A 86 6.17 8.87 -1.03
CA GLU A 86 7.39 8.53 -0.31
C GLU A 86 7.16 7.77 1.01
N ILE A 87 5.90 7.65 1.45
CA ILE A 87 5.54 6.89 2.66
C ILE A 87 6.03 5.44 2.50
N ARG A 88 6.81 4.89 3.44
CA ARG A 88 7.41 3.54 3.29
C ARG A 88 6.63 2.41 3.97
N ALA A 89 5.65 2.71 4.80
CA ALA A 89 4.78 1.72 5.43
C ALA A 89 3.49 2.39 5.87
N GLY A 90 2.50 1.59 6.24
CA GLY A 90 1.22 2.08 6.71
C GLY A 90 0.49 2.93 5.67
N ARG A 91 0.75 2.77 4.36
CA ARG A 91 -0.01 3.48 3.34
C ARG A 91 -1.48 3.07 3.44
N TYR A 92 -2.38 4.03 3.24
CA TYR A 92 -3.77 3.72 2.96
C TYR A 92 -3.83 2.72 1.81
N VAL A 93 -4.73 1.74 1.88
CA VAL A 93 -4.97 0.83 0.76
C VAL A 93 -5.34 1.58 -0.52
N PHE A 94 -6.05 2.70 -0.40
CA PHE A 94 -6.38 3.59 -1.50
C PHE A 94 -5.25 4.53 -1.90
N CYS A 95 -4.05 4.38 -1.34
CA CYS A 95 -2.88 5.02 -1.91
C CYS A 95 -2.83 4.61 -3.38
N TYR A 96 -3.03 5.60 -4.26
CA TYR A 96 -3.23 5.33 -5.67
C TYR A 96 -2.05 4.62 -6.31
N SER A 97 -0.87 4.51 -5.68
CA SER A 97 0.18 3.60 -6.18
C SER A 97 -0.34 2.16 -6.40
N TYR A 98 -1.24 1.69 -5.54
CA TYR A 98 -1.86 0.36 -5.63
C TYR A 98 -3.12 0.35 -6.52
N ASN A 99 -3.66 1.51 -6.89
CA ASN A 99 -4.88 1.59 -7.69
C ASN A 99 -4.74 2.60 -8.84
N CYS A 100 -3.52 2.76 -9.36
CA CYS A 100 -3.22 3.81 -10.33
C CYS A 100 -3.75 3.38 -11.69
N ARG A 101 -4.83 3.99 -12.15
CA ARG A 101 -5.41 3.72 -13.48
C ARG A 101 -4.39 3.92 -14.60
N ARG A 102 -3.46 4.87 -14.45
CA ARG A 102 -2.38 5.10 -15.44
C ARG A 102 -1.36 3.96 -15.45
N LEU A 103 -0.93 3.48 -14.27
CA LEU A 103 -0.06 2.30 -14.19
C LEU A 103 -0.77 1.10 -14.80
N LEU A 104 -2.02 0.84 -14.38
CA LEU A 104 -2.81 -0.28 -14.89
C LEU A 104 -2.98 -0.23 -16.42
N GLY A 105 -3.22 0.96 -16.99
CA GLY A 105 -3.34 1.13 -18.45
C GLY A 105 -2.01 1.03 -19.21
N ALA A 106 -0.89 1.32 -18.55
CA ALA A 106 0.46 1.23 -19.13
C ALA A 106 1.09 -0.16 -19.04
N LEU A 107 0.55 -1.06 -18.21
CA LEU A 107 0.96 -2.46 -18.19
C LEU A 107 0.48 -3.13 -19.47
N GLU A 108 1.41 -3.63 -20.28
CA GLU A 108 1.16 -4.10 -21.65
C GLU A 108 0.32 -5.38 -21.68
N THR A 109 0.64 -6.34 -20.82
CA THR A 109 0.03 -7.68 -20.83
C THR A 109 -1.18 -7.78 -19.91
N ARG A 110 -2.10 -8.69 -20.23
CA ARG A 110 -3.27 -8.97 -19.38
C ARG A 110 -2.85 -9.57 -18.05
N GLU A 111 -1.80 -10.38 -18.07
CA GLU A 111 -1.20 -11.06 -16.93
C GLU A 111 -0.61 -10.04 -15.96
N ALA A 112 0.15 -9.04 -16.45
CA ALA A 112 0.68 -7.97 -15.62
C ALA A 112 -0.44 -7.14 -14.98
N ARG A 113 -1.50 -6.82 -15.72
CA ARG A 113 -2.67 -6.09 -15.18
C ARG A 113 -3.36 -6.89 -14.07
N ARG A 114 -3.56 -8.20 -14.29
CA ARG A 114 -4.15 -9.12 -13.29
C ARG A 114 -3.26 -9.24 -12.05
N ALA A 115 -1.95 -9.41 -12.24
CA ALA A 115 -0.96 -9.44 -11.16
C ALA A 115 -1.03 -8.16 -10.32
N PHE A 116 -1.04 -6.99 -10.95
CA PHE A 116 -1.14 -5.70 -10.27
C PHE A 116 -2.44 -5.60 -9.45
N GLN A 117 -3.58 -5.98 -10.03
CA GLN A 117 -4.88 -5.96 -9.35
C GLN A 117 -4.90 -6.93 -8.16
N ALA A 118 -4.46 -8.17 -8.36
CA ALA A 118 -4.38 -9.18 -7.31
C ALA A 118 -3.51 -8.69 -6.15
N LEU A 119 -2.32 -8.16 -6.42
CA LEU A 119 -1.44 -7.57 -5.41
C LEU A 119 -2.13 -6.44 -4.62
N SER A 120 -2.94 -5.64 -5.29
CA SER A 120 -3.65 -4.51 -4.68
C SER A 120 -4.82 -4.97 -3.81
N ASP A 121 -5.53 -6.01 -4.24
CA ASP A 121 -6.59 -6.66 -3.48
C ASP A 121 -6.06 -7.33 -2.20
N LEU A 122 -4.83 -7.87 -2.23
CA LEU A 122 -4.17 -8.42 -1.04
C LEU A 122 -3.96 -7.38 0.06
N LEU A 123 -3.78 -6.11 -0.29
CA LEU A 123 -3.73 -5.03 0.70
C LEU A 123 -5.12 -4.58 1.12
N LEU A 124 -6.12 -4.66 0.24
CA LEU A 124 -7.49 -4.27 0.59
C LEU A 124 -8.15 -5.22 1.57
N HIS A 125 -7.94 -6.52 1.42
CA HIS A 125 -8.53 -7.56 2.26
C HIS A 125 -8.34 -7.32 3.78
N PRO A 126 -7.10 -7.17 4.31
CA PRO A 126 -6.88 -6.92 5.73
C PRO A 126 -7.31 -5.54 6.20
N ASN A 127 -7.63 -4.62 5.28
CA ASN A 127 -8.09 -3.28 5.63
C ASN A 127 -9.61 -3.18 5.83
N ARG A 128 -10.36 -4.28 5.71
CA ARG A 128 -11.80 -4.30 5.96
C ARG A 128 -12.08 -4.84 7.38
N LEU A 129 -12.97 -4.16 8.09
CA LEU A 129 -13.45 -4.52 9.43
C LEU A 129 -14.61 -5.53 9.35
N PRO A 130 -14.98 -6.17 10.47
CA PRO A 130 -16.12 -7.09 10.52
C PRO A 130 -17.45 -6.45 10.08
N ASP A 131 -17.64 -5.16 10.36
CA ASP A 131 -18.83 -4.39 9.98
C ASP A 131 -18.82 -3.91 8.52
N GLY A 132 -17.81 -4.32 7.73
CA GLY A 132 -17.68 -3.98 6.32
C GLY A 132 -16.98 -2.65 6.05
N ARG A 133 -16.79 -1.79 7.06
CA ARG A 133 -16.02 -0.55 6.92
C ARG A 133 -14.55 -0.84 6.63
N LEU A 134 -13.84 0.16 6.14
CA LEU A 134 -12.41 0.08 5.92
C LEU A 134 -11.66 0.79 7.06
N LEU A 135 -10.49 0.28 7.44
CA LEU A 135 -9.66 0.84 8.52
C LEU A 135 -9.39 2.33 8.33
N HIS A 136 -9.30 2.74 7.06
CA HIS A 136 -9.06 4.10 6.63
C HIS A 136 -10.21 5.10 6.95
N GLU A 137 -11.42 4.57 7.17
CA GLU A 137 -12.64 5.31 7.55
C GLU A 137 -12.69 5.56 9.07
N LEU A 138 -11.81 4.93 9.84
CA LEU A 138 -11.65 5.23 11.25
C LEU A 138 -11.11 6.64 11.43
N GLY A 139 -11.90 7.47 12.10
CA GLY A 139 -11.52 8.84 12.43
C GLY A 139 -10.42 8.91 13.49
N PRO A 140 -9.85 10.10 13.70
CA PRO A 140 -8.94 10.35 14.82
C PRO A 140 -9.58 9.93 16.14
N GLY A 141 -8.84 9.20 16.98
CA GLY A 141 -9.32 8.77 18.30
C GLY A 141 -10.22 7.53 18.30
N ALA A 142 -10.56 6.97 17.13
CA ALA A 142 -11.23 5.69 17.05
C ALA A 142 -10.42 4.59 17.76
N ARG A 143 -11.12 3.63 18.37
CA ARG A 143 -10.51 2.48 19.04
C ARG A 143 -10.85 1.22 18.27
N LEU A 144 -9.83 0.42 17.99
CA LEU A 144 -10.00 -0.95 17.53
C LEU A 144 -10.28 -1.84 18.73
N SER A 145 -11.35 -2.62 18.67
CA SER A 145 -11.62 -3.66 19.65
C SER A 145 -10.61 -4.81 19.51
N ARG A 146 -10.58 -5.70 20.49
CA ARG A 146 -9.78 -6.92 20.40
C ARG A 146 -10.21 -7.79 19.20
N GLY A 147 -11.52 -7.91 18.95
CA GLY A 147 -12.05 -8.67 17.82
C GLY A 147 -11.63 -8.08 16.48
N ASP A 148 -11.61 -6.75 16.35
CA ASP A 148 -11.11 -6.10 15.13
C ASP A 148 -9.64 -6.45 14.87
N VAL A 149 -8.81 -6.41 15.90
CA VAL A 149 -7.37 -6.73 15.80
C VAL A 149 -7.14 -8.19 15.41
N GLU A 150 -7.88 -9.12 16.03
CA GLU A 150 -7.81 -10.55 15.72
C GLU A 150 -8.24 -10.81 14.27
N GLU A 151 -9.31 -10.16 13.81
CA GLU A 151 -9.80 -10.28 12.43
C GLU A 151 -8.79 -9.74 11.41
N ILE A 152 -8.21 -8.56 11.67
CA ILE A 152 -7.14 -8.01 10.83
C ILE A 152 -5.98 -9.00 10.74
N GLY A 153 -5.54 -9.56 11.88
CA GLY A 153 -4.48 -10.56 11.94
C GLY A 153 -4.78 -11.80 11.08
N ARG A 154 -6.00 -12.33 11.17
CA ARG A 154 -6.45 -13.46 10.35
C ARG A 154 -6.41 -13.13 8.85
N ARG A 155 -6.94 -11.97 8.45
CA ARG A 155 -6.96 -11.52 7.04
C ARG A 155 -5.56 -11.25 6.50
N VAL A 156 -4.64 -10.74 7.33
CA VAL A 156 -3.23 -10.62 6.96
C VAL A 156 -2.62 -12.00 6.69
N ALA A 157 -2.88 -12.99 7.54
CA ALA A 157 -2.38 -14.35 7.32
C ALA A 157 -2.93 -14.97 6.03
N GLU A 158 -4.20 -14.73 5.69
CA GLU A 158 -4.81 -15.12 4.42
C GLU A 158 -4.15 -14.45 3.22
N ALA A 159 -3.99 -13.13 3.27
CA ALA A 159 -3.35 -12.37 2.21
C ALA A 159 -1.90 -12.81 1.97
N ARG A 160 -1.16 -13.19 3.04
CA ARG A 160 0.18 -13.77 2.92
C ARG A 160 0.17 -15.12 2.21
N ARG A 161 -0.76 -16.02 2.54
CA ARG A 161 -0.90 -17.31 1.83
C ARG A 161 -1.24 -17.09 0.35
N ALA A 162 -2.14 -16.15 0.07
CA ALA A 162 -2.50 -15.80 -1.30
C ALA A 162 -1.32 -15.18 -2.07
N LEU A 163 -0.52 -14.33 -1.44
CA LEU A 163 0.72 -13.81 -2.03
C LEU A 163 1.67 -14.94 -2.43
N SER A 164 1.93 -15.89 -1.52
CA SER A 164 2.79 -17.05 -1.81
C SER A 164 2.23 -17.92 -2.94
N ALA A 165 0.90 -18.08 -3.03
CA ALA A 165 0.28 -18.80 -4.14
C ALA A 165 0.46 -18.08 -5.49
N LEU A 166 0.33 -16.75 -5.51
CA LEU A 166 0.62 -15.95 -6.72
C LEU A 166 2.07 -16.10 -7.16
N GLU A 167 3.02 -16.10 -6.21
CA GLU A 167 4.44 -16.33 -6.49
C GLU A 167 4.69 -17.74 -7.06
N ALA A 168 4.13 -18.77 -6.43
CA ALA A 168 4.27 -20.15 -6.89
C ALA A 168 3.65 -20.41 -8.28
N SER A 169 2.58 -19.68 -8.63
CA SER A 169 1.94 -19.79 -9.95
C SER A 169 2.74 -19.16 -11.10
N GLY A 170 3.82 -18.44 -10.81
CA GLY A 170 4.58 -17.68 -11.81
C GLY A 170 3.88 -16.40 -12.30
N MET A 171 2.70 -16.06 -11.77
CA MET A 171 1.96 -14.84 -12.15
C MET A 171 2.75 -13.55 -11.87
N LEU A 172 3.69 -13.60 -10.91
CA LEU A 172 4.56 -12.48 -10.53
C LEU A 172 5.95 -12.57 -11.15
N ALA A 173 6.20 -13.52 -12.05
CA ALA A 173 7.47 -13.62 -12.76
C ALA A 173 7.71 -12.33 -13.56
N PRO A 174 8.97 -11.84 -13.66
CA PRO A 174 9.28 -10.73 -14.54
C PRO A 174 8.80 -11.10 -15.94
N THR A 175 7.91 -10.30 -16.53
CA THR A 175 7.51 -10.46 -17.93
C THR A 175 8.71 -10.05 -18.78
N GLY A 176 9.65 -10.99 -18.91
CA GLY A 176 10.87 -10.84 -19.69
C GLY A 176 10.53 -10.77 -21.16
N ARG A 177 10.27 -9.56 -21.66
CA ARG A 177 10.66 -9.12 -22.99
C ARG A 177 10.67 -7.60 -22.99
N CYS A 178 11.88 -7.06 -22.96
CA CYS A 178 12.14 -5.65 -23.20
C CYS A 178 11.92 -5.40 -24.70
N LEU A 179 10.74 -4.93 -25.11
CA LEU A 179 10.65 -4.19 -26.36
C LEU A 179 11.05 -2.76 -26.04
N ASN A 180 12.17 -2.33 -26.61
CA ASN A 180 12.68 -0.98 -26.48
C ASN A 180 11.69 -0.02 -27.18
N PRO A 181 11.04 0.93 -26.50
CA PRO A 181 10.08 1.84 -27.14
C PRO A 181 10.75 3.01 -27.88
N THR A 182 12.03 2.93 -28.21
CA THR A 182 12.78 4.04 -28.84
C THR A 182 12.48 4.25 -30.34
N SER A 183 11.45 3.61 -30.91
CA SER A 183 11.06 3.79 -32.31
C SER A 183 9.70 4.47 -32.49
N ARG A 184 9.50 5.63 -31.86
CA ARG A 184 8.53 6.63 -32.36
C ARG A 184 9.11 8.03 -32.21
N THR A 185 10.00 8.37 -33.14
CA THR A 185 10.33 9.75 -33.47
C THR A 185 9.14 10.35 -34.23
N PRO A 186 8.67 11.57 -33.91
CA PRO A 186 7.74 12.30 -34.76
C PRO A 186 8.37 12.69 -36.11
#